data_AF-A0A0B1SFG3-F1
#
_entry.id   AF-A0A0B1SFG3-F1
#
_cell.length_a   1.000
_cell.length_b   1.000
_cell.length_c   1.000
_cell.angle_alpha   90.00
_cell.angle_beta   90.00
_cell.angle_gamma   90.00
#
_symmetry.space_group_name_H-M   'P 1'
#
loop_
_entity.id
_entity.type
_entity.pdbx_description
1 polymer ?
#
loop_
_entity_poly.entity_id
_entity_poly.type
_entity_poly.pdbx_seq_one_letter_code
_entity_poly.pdbx_strand_id
1 'polypeptide(L)' 'MKGYWRRPDLSKDMYDNEGFMRTGDVVYYDKDGFTFICDRDKELIKVNGKQVRLNYDVVVIMV' A
#
# COMPACT_ATOMS: atom_id res chain seq x y z
N MET A 1 -0.04 -8.77 -13.90
CA MET A 1 0.32 -7.74 -14.91
C MET A 1 1.75 -8.00 -15.38
N LYS A 2 2.15 -7.69 -16.62
CA LYS A 2 3.54 -7.96 -17.08
C LYS A 2 4.59 -6.97 -16.56
N GLY A 3 4.17 -5.91 -15.85
CA GLY A 3 5.04 -4.83 -15.37
C GLY A 3 4.86 -3.53 -16.16
N TYR A 4 5.70 -2.55 -15.87
CA TYR A 4 5.71 -1.24 -16.50
C TYR A 4 6.38 -1.27 -17.89
N TRP A 5 5.79 -0.55 -18.84
CA TRP A 5 6.31 -0.46 -20.21
C TRP A 5 7.71 0.18 -20.24
N ARG A 6 8.69 -0.53 -20.82
CA ARG A 6 10.10 -0.11 -20.92
C ARG A 6 10.76 0.27 -19.58
N ARG A 7 10.23 -0.23 -18.46
CA ARG A 7 10.72 0.02 -17.11
C ARG A 7 10.86 -1.29 -16.32
N PRO A 8 11.82 -2.15 -16.71
CA PRO A 8 12.05 -3.43 -16.02
C PRO A 8 12.54 -3.24 -14.58
N ASP A 9 13.21 -2.13 -14.29
CA ASP A 9 13.60 -1.68 -12.95
C ASP A 9 12.38 -1.55 -12.03
N LEU A 10 11.40 -0.73 -12.42
CA LEU A 10 10.18 -0.52 -11.64
C LEU A 10 9.33 -1.80 -11.56
N SER A 11 9.35 -2.62 -12.61
CA SER A 11 8.59 -3.87 -12.65
C SER A 11 9.11 -4.89 -11.65
N LYS A 12 10.42 -4.88 -11.38
CA LYS A 12 11.03 -5.73 -10.37
C LYS A 12 10.65 -5.27 -8.96
N ASP A 13 10.60 -3.97 -8.74
CA ASP A 13 10.26 -3.37 -7.45
C ASP A 13 8.76 -3.47 -7.11
N MET A 14 7.93 -3.88 -8.07
CA MET A 14 6.50 -4.12 -7.85
C MET A 14 6.23 -5.30 -6.93
N TYR A 15 7.16 -6.26 -6.84
CA TYR A 15 6.95 -7.48 -6.08
C TYR A 15 7.95 -7.56 -4.92
N ASP A 16 7.52 -8.09 -3.79
CA ASP A 16 8.43 -8.42 -2.70
C ASP A 16 9.16 -9.75 -2.96
N ASN A 17 9.97 -10.19 -1.99
CA ASN A 17 10.77 -11.41 -2.11
C ASN A 17 9.93 -12.70 -2.10
N GLU A 18 8.67 -12.61 -1.67
CA GLU A 18 7.72 -13.72 -1.60
C GLU A 18 6.81 -13.76 -2.84
N GLY A 19 6.89 -12.74 -3.70
CA GLY A 19 6.15 -12.64 -4.96
C GLY A 19 4.83 -11.87 -4.85
N PHE A 20 4.56 -11.22 -3.71
CA PHE A 20 3.40 -10.37 -3.52
C PHE A 20 3.62 -8.99 -4.13
N MET A 21 2.61 -8.49 -4.86
CA MET A 21 2.56 -7.17 -5.46
C MET A 21 2.35 -6.08 -4.40
N ARG A 22 3.22 -5.09 -4.43
CA ARG A 22 3.19 -3.88 -3.62
C ARG A 22 2.18 -2.90 -4.22
N THR A 23 0.92 -2.95 -3.76
CA THR A 23 -0.15 -2.08 -4.27
C THR A 23 0.03 -0.61 -3.84
N GLY A 24 0.64 -0.43 -2.67
CA GLY A 24 0.74 0.87 -2.00
C GLY A 24 -0.54 1.27 -1.28
N ASP A 25 -1.52 0.38 -1.15
CA ASP A 25 -2.76 0.61 -0.40
C ASP A 25 -2.55 0.30 1.09
N VAL A 26 -2.99 1.21 1.95
CA VAL A 26 -2.98 1.05 3.41
C VAL A 26 -4.38 0.61 3.82
N VAL A 27 -4.48 -0.53 4.49
CA VAL A 27 -5.77 -1.12 4.86
C VAL A 27 -5.74 -1.66 6.29
N TYR A 28 -6.90 -1.85 6.89
CA TYR A 28 -7.05 -2.72 8.06
C TYR A 28 -8.04 -3.82 7.74
N TYR A 29 -7.97 -4.91 8.51
CA TYR A 29 -8.95 -6.00 8.46
C TYR A 29 -9.63 -6.14 9.82
N ASP A 30 -10.90 -6.53 9.81
CA ASP A 30 -11.61 -6.87 11.03
C ASP A 30 -11.51 -8.37 11.35
N LYS A 31 -12.03 -8.76 12.51
CA LYS A 31 -12.05 -10.15 12.98
C LYS A 31 -12.92 -11.08 12.11
N ASP A 32 -13.81 -10.52 11.31
CA ASP A 32 -14.73 -11.24 10.44
C ASP A 32 -14.14 -11.40 9.02
N GLY A 33 -12.91 -10.90 8.80
CA GLY A 33 -12.15 -11.07 7.57
C GLY A 33 -12.44 -10.00 6.51
N PHE A 34 -13.18 -8.93 6.84
CA PHE A 34 -13.41 -7.84 5.91
C PHE A 34 -12.21 -6.90 5.89
N THR A 35 -11.85 -6.43 4.70
CA THR A 35 -10.75 -5.49 4.48
C THR A 35 -11.28 -4.11 4.13
N PHE A 36 -10.71 -3.07 4.73
CA PHE A 36 -11.14 -1.69 4.57
C PHE A 36 -9.97 -0.83 4.10
N ILE A 37 -10.15 -0.16 2.95
CA ILE A 37 -9.14 0.75 2.39
C ILE A 37 -9.17 2.06 3.17
N CYS A 38 -8.00 2.47 3.67
CA CYS A 38 -7.84 3.67 4.47
C CYS A 38 -7.14 4.78 3.72
N ASP A 39 -6.02 4.46 3.10
CA ASP A 39 -5.11 5.46 2.53
C ASP A 39 -4.17 4.83 1.48
N ARG A 40 -3.28 5.65 0.92
CA ARG A 40 -2.19 5.27 0.03
C ARG A 40 -0.85 5.59 0.68
N ASP A 41 0.07 4.63 0.71
CA ASP A 41 1.39 4.75 1.36
C ASP A 41 2.19 5.98 0.88
N LYS A 42 1.97 6.40 -0.37
CA LYS A 42 2.65 7.57 -0.97
C LYS A 42 1.78 8.83 -1.06
N GLU A 43 0.49 8.78 -0.72
CA GLU A 43 -0.34 9.98 -0.64
C GLU A 43 -0.41 10.46 0.80
N LEU A 44 0.25 11.58 1.07
CA LEU A 44 0.35 12.16 2.40
C LEU A 44 -0.83 13.11 2.64
N ILE A 45 -1.76 12.77 3.53
CA ILE A 45 -2.71 13.75 4.06
C ILE A 45 -1.97 14.70 5.01
N LYS A 46 -1.90 15.98 4.61
CA LYS A 46 -1.29 17.05 5.41
C LYS A 46 -2.37 17.98 5.95
N VAL A 47 -2.42 18.14 7.26
CA VAL A 47 -3.30 19.11 7.93
C VAL A 47 -2.43 20.11 8.68
N ASN A 48 -2.55 21.40 8.37
CA ASN A 48 -1.73 22.47 8.95
C ASN A 48 -0.22 22.21 8.87
N GLY A 49 0.25 21.67 7.74
CA GLY A 49 1.67 21.35 7.50
C GLY A 49 2.19 20.12 8.24
N LYS A 50 1.35 19.40 8.98
CA LYS A 50 1.72 18.16 9.69
C LYS A 50 1.19 16.95 8.94
N GLN A 51 2.01 15.91 8.87
CA GLN A 51 1.57 14.60 8.40
C GLN A 51 0.65 13.99 9.45
N VAL A 52 -0.56 13.62 9.03
CA VAL A 52 -1.54 12.95 9.88
C VAL A 52 -1.54 11.47 9.52
N ARG A 53 -1.20 10.61 10.47
CA ARG A 53 -1.35 9.16 10.35
C ARG A 53 -2.59 8.75 11.14
N LEU A 54 -3.46 7.97 10.51
CA LEU A 54 -4.59 7.37 11.20
C LEU A 54 -4.07 6.28 12.16
N ASN A 55 -4.54 6.30 13.42
CA ASN A 55 -4.20 5.31 14.44
C ASN A 55 -5.08 4.05 14.29
N TYR A 56 -4.81 3.25 13.27
CA TYR A 56 -5.35 1.90 13.15
C TYR A 56 -4.20 0.89 13.25
N ASP A 57 -4.53 -0.36 13.59
CA ASP A 57 -3.66 -1.51 13.29
C ASP A 57 -3.71 -1.73 11.76
N VAL A 58 -3.08 -0.81 11.03
CA VAL A 58 -3.06 -0.79 9.57
C VAL A 58 -1.95 -1.70 9.07
N VAL A 59 -2.32 -2.64 8.21
CA VAL A 59 -1.41 -3.47 7.44
C VAL A 59 -1.30 -2.86 6.05
N VAL A 60 -0.08 -2.62 5.61
CA VAL A 60 0.17 -2.37 4.19
C VAL A 60 0.07 -3.72 3.51
N ILE A 61 -1.01 -3.95 2.75
CA ILE A 61 -1.14 -5.21 2.04
C ILE A 61 -0.19 -5.22 0.84
N MET A 62 0.61 -6.28 0.77
CA MET A 62 1.26 -6.74 -0.44
C MET A 62 0.41 -7.93 -0.93
N VAL A 63 -0.21 -7.83 -2.11
CA VAL A 63 -1.19 -8.81 -2.66
C VAL A 63 -0.57 -9.76 -3.66
#